data_AF-A0A397CP82-F1
#
_entry.id   AF-A0A397CP82-F1
#
_cell.length_a   1.000
_cell.length_b   1.000
_cell.length_c   1.000
_cell.angle_alpha   90.00
_cell.angle_beta   90.00
_cell.angle_gamma   90.00
#
_symmetry.space_group_name_H-M   'P 1'
#
loop_
_entity.id
_entity.type
_entity.pdbx_description
1 polymer ?
#
loop_
_entity_poly.entity_id
_entity_poly.type
_entity_poly.pdbx_seq_one_letter_code
_entity_poly.pdbx_strand_id
1 'polypeptide(L)'
;MMVGAFGILIYEMFLGYTPFETPDGDIAKLFKNIAFVRTGANCVQFPHESTVDYPVACSFIEGLLHGDPTKRLGMGQNGSHEIRNHPWFEGLDWDKLRDQELSVPYLPQLNGRYDTSLFEGDQGIRSSDMDYDGAENYLFDGF
;
A
#
# COMPACT_ATOMS: atom_id res chain seq x y z
N MET A 1 -8.18 6.64 6.76
CA MET A 1 -8.27 5.57 5.74
C MET A 1 -6.92 5.23 5.11
N MET A 2 -6.04 6.20 4.80
CA MET A 2 -4.77 5.96 4.09
C MET A 2 -3.76 5.02 4.81
N VAL A 3 -3.61 5.14 6.13
CA VAL A 3 -2.66 4.28 6.89
C VAL A 3 -3.00 2.79 6.81
N GLY A 4 -4.29 2.44 6.71
CA GLY A 4 -4.70 1.05 6.55
C GLY A 4 -4.29 0.46 5.21
N ALA A 5 -4.42 1.23 4.12
CA ALA A 5 -3.96 0.79 2.80
C ALA A 5 -2.44 0.60 2.76
N PHE A 6 -1.68 1.49 3.43
CA PHE A 6 -0.23 1.33 3.57
C PHE A 6 0.14 0.04 4.30
N GLY A 7 -0.55 -0.31 5.40
CA GLY A 7 -0.31 -1.57 6.11
C GLY A 7 -0.56 -2.82 5.24
N ILE A 8 -1.59 -2.80 4.39
CA ILE A 8 -1.87 -3.90 3.44
C ILE A 8 -0.74 -4.01 2.41
N LEU A 9 -0.31 -2.89 1.84
CA LEU A 9 0.78 -2.86 0.86
C LEU A 9 2.09 -3.42 1.44
N ILE A 10 2.44 -3.03 2.67
CA ILE A 10 3.64 -3.55 3.34
C ILE A 10 3.51 -5.05 3.60
N TYR A 11 2.34 -5.52 4.04
CA TYR A 11 2.09 -6.96 4.21
C TYR A 11 2.33 -7.72 2.90
N GLU A 12 1.80 -7.21 1.79
CA GLU A 12 1.94 -7.82 0.47
C GLU A 12 3.39 -7.80 -0.04
N MET A 13 4.13 -6.70 0.14
CA MET A 13 5.55 -6.65 -0.19
C MET A 13 6.38 -7.65 0.64
N PHE A 14 5.94 -7.92 1.87
CA PHE A 14 6.66 -8.78 2.81
C PHE A 14 6.37 -10.27 2.60
N LEU A 15 5.12 -10.64 2.28
CA LEU A 15 4.67 -12.04 2.19
C LEU A 15 4.30 -12.49 0.77
N GLY A 16 4.14 -11.56 -0.16
CA GLY A 16 3.78 -11.83 -1.56
C GLY A 16 2.29 -12.08 -1.81
N TYR A 17 1.44 -11.88 -0.80
CA TYR A 17 -0.02 -12.03 -0.91
C TYR A 17 -0.73 -11.07 0.06
N THR A 18 -2.03 -10.84 -0.12
CA THR A 18 -2.75 -9.86 0.71
C THR A 18 -3.22 -10.49 2.04
N PRO A 19 -3.32 -9.71 3.15
CA PRO A 19 -3.69 -10.26 4.47
C PRO A 19 -5.13 -10.82 4.54
N PHE A 20 -5.97 -10.54 3.55
CA PHE A 20 -7.38 -10.94 3.52
C PHE A 20 -7.68 -11.95 2.41
N GLU A 21 -6.66 -12.36 1.66
CA GLU A 21 -6.79 -13.32 0.58
C GLU A 21 -7.34 -14.64 1.10
N THR A 22 -8.22 -15.27 0.32
CA THR A 22 -8.77 -16.57 0.66
C THR A 22 -8.32 -17.58 -0.40
N PRO A 23 -7.89 -18.79 -0.02
CA PRO A 23 -7.38 -19.79 -0.99
C PRO A 23 -8.39 -20.21 -2.06
N ASP A 24 -9.68 -20.03 -1.78
CA ASP A 24 -10.82 -20.33 -2.63
C ASP A 24 -11.27 -19.15 -3.51
N GLY A 25 -10.68 -17.96 -3.36
CA GLY A 25 -11.08 -16.74 -4.06
C GLY A 25 -12.48 -16.22 -3.70
N ASP A 26 -13.07 -16.68 -2.59
CA ASP A 26 -14.38 -16.24 -2.14
C ASP A 26 -14.38 -14.77 -1.68
N ILE A 27 -14.93 -13.91 -2.54
CA ILE A 27 -15.06 -12.47 -2.33
C ILE A 27 -15.87 -12.14 -1.06
N ALA A 28 -16.92 -12.91 -0.73
CA ALA A 28 -17.74 -12.64 0.45
C ALA A 28 -16.94 -12.90 1.73
N LYS A 29 -16.14 -13.96 1.74
CA LYS A 29 -15.24 -14.30 2.85
C LYS A 29 -14.10 -13.29 2.98
N LEU A 30 -13.54 -12.82 1.87
CA LEU A 30 -12.55 -11.73 1.84
C LEU A 30 -13.10 -10.46 2.50
N PHE A 31 -14.29 -9.98 2.09
CA PHE A 31 -14.90 -8.80 2.71
C PHE A 31 -15.23 -8.99 4.19
N LYS A 32 -15.63 -10.21 4.57
CA LYS A 32 -15.85 -10.57 5.97
C LYS A 32 -14.56 -10.49 6.78
N ASN A 33 -13.44 -10.98 6.25
CA ASN A 33 -12.12 -10.88 6.90
C ASN A 33 -11.69 -9.42 7.07
N ILE A 34 -11.87 -8.59 6.04
CA ILE A 34 -11.60 -7.14 6.12
C ILE A 34 -12.45 -6.51 7.23
N ALA A 35 -13.74 -6.81 7.28
CA ALA A 35 -14.65 -6.28 8.27
C ALA A 35 -14.21 -6.66 9.69
N PHE A 36 -13.83 -7.93 9.92
CA PHE A 36 -13.37 -8.39 11.23
C PHE A 36 -12.10 -7.69 11.71
N VAL A 37 -11.12 -7.50 10.83
CA VAL A 37 -9.91 -6.76 11.22
C VAL A 37 -10.22 -5.30 11.47
N ARG A 38 -11.05 -4.68 10.62
CA ARG A 38 -11.45 -3.27 10.77
C ARG A 38 -12.26 -3.01 12.04
N THR A 39 -13.09 -3.95 12.51
CA THR A 39 -13.84 -3.80 13.76
C THR A 39 -13.04 -4.21 14.99
N GLY A 40 -11.83 -4.74 14.81
CA GLY A 40 -11.02 -5.31 15.89
C GLY A 40 -11.55 -6.65 16.41
N ALA A 41 -12.47 -7.28 15.69
CA ALA A 41 -12.95 -8.62 16.02
C ALA A 41 -11.86 -9.69 15.82
N ASN A 42 -10.97 -9.48 14.85
CA ASN A 42 -9.77 -10.28 14.62
C ASN A 42 -8.54 -9.39 14.44
N CYS A 43 -7.36 -9.92 14.73
CA CYS A 43 -6.09 -9.32 14.32
C CYS A 43 -5.66 -9.87 12.95
N VAL A 44 -4.83 -9.12 12.23
CA VAL A 44 -4.14 -9.62 11.03
C VAL A 44 -3.31 -10.85 11.41
N GLN A 45 -3.28 -11.86 10.54
CA GLN A 45 -2.60 -13.13 10.78
C GLN A 45 -1.32 -13.21 9.97
N PHE A 46 -0.29 -13.85 10.54
CA PHE A 46 0.99 -14.10 9.90
C PHE A 46 1.32 -15.60 9.96
N PRO A 47 2.10 -16.11 8.99
CA PRO A 47 2.75 -17.41 9.12
C PRO A 47 3.63 -17.45 10.38
N HIS A 48 3.75 -18.63 10.98
CA HIS A 48 4.50 -18.79 12.23
C HIS A 48 5.98 -18.38 12.05
N GLU A 49 6.57 -18.78 10.94
CA GLU A 49 7.96 -18.48 10.58
C GLU A 49 8.20 -16.98 10.53
N SER A 50 7.28 -16.22 9.92
CA SER A 50 7.38 -14.76 9.85
C SER A 50 7.36 -14.09 11.23
N THR A 51 6.52 -14.60 12.15
CA THR A 51 6.47 -14.05 13.53
C THR A 51 7.73 -14.33 14.32
N VAL A 52 8.44 -15.41 14.00
CA VAL A 52 9.69 -15.81 14.67
C VAL A 52 10.90 -15.07 14.07
N ASP A 53 11.00 -15.06 12.75
CA ASP A 53 12.17 -14.53 12.04
C ASP A 53 12.14 -12.99 11.95
N TYR A 54 10.94 -12.40 11.86
CA TYR A 54 10.76 -10.96 11.62
C TYR A 54 9.71 -10.31 12.54
N PRO A 55 9.85 -10.45 13.88
CA PRO A 55 8.86 -9.96 14.84
C PRO A 55 8.63 -8.44 14.76
N VAL A 56 9.66 -7.67 14.41
CA VAL A 56 9.58 -6.20 14.28
C VAL A 56 8.71 -5.80 13.08
N ALA A 57 8.83 -6.51 11.96
CA ALA A 57 8.02 -6.25 10.76
C ALA A 57 6.55 -6.62 11.02
N CYS A 58 6.31 -7.79 11.63
CA CYS A 58 4.96 -8.20 12.03
C CYS A 58 4.31 -7.17 12.98
N SER A 59 5.04 -6.74 14.02
CA SER A 59 4.54 -5.73 14.98
C SER A 59 4.20 -4.40 14.30
N PHE A 60 5.02 -3.96 13.34
CA PHE A 60 4.74 -2.75 12.58
C PHE A 60 3.44 -2.86 11.78
N ILE A 61 3.29 -3.95 11.03
CA ILE A 61 2.11 -4.20 10.19
C ILE A 61 0.85 -4.33 11.05
N GLU A 62 0.91 -5.02 12.18
CA GLU A 62 -0.19 -5.10 13.16
C GLU A 62 -0.60 -3.71 13.66
N GLY A 63 0.38 -2.86 13.98
CA GLY A 63 0.13 -1.48 14.40
C GLY A 63 -0.60 -0.67 13.35
N LEU A 64 -0.21 -0.78 12.07
CA LEU A 64 -0.86 -0.09 10.96
C LEU A 64 -2.27 -0.64 10.66
N LEU A 65 -2.48 -1.94 10.86
CA LEU A 65 -3.74 -2.64 10.58
C LEU A 65 -4.62 -2.78 11.82
N HIS A 66 -4.31 -2.07 12.90
CA HIS A 66 -5.10 -2.13 14.12
C HIS A 66 -6.57 -1.71 13.87
N GLY A 67 -7.50 -2.54 14.35
CA GLY A 67 -8.94 -2.35 14.14
C GLY A 67 -9.45 -1.02 14.69
N ASP A 68 -9.10 -0.72 15.94
CA ASP A 68 -9.39 0.57 16.56
C ASP A 68 -8.52 1.69 15.93
N PRO A 69 -9.10 2.68 15.24
CA PRO A 69 -8.36 3.77 14.61
C PRO A 69 -7.60 4.64 15.61
N THR A 70 -8.04 4.73 16.87
CA THR A 70 -7.39 5.57 17.89
C THR A 70 -6.09 4.96 18.41
N LYS A 71 -5.95 3.63 18.29
CA LYS A 71 -4.76 2.86 18.66
C LYS A 71 -3.89 2.52 17.45
N ARG A 72 -4.35 2.84 16.26
CA ARG A 72 -3.64 2.55 15.01
C ARG A 72 -2.39 3.39 14.93
N LEU A 73 -1.27 2.74 14.62
CA LEU A 73 0.02 3.38 14.48
C LEU A 73 -0.07 4.54 13.48
N GLY A 74 0.35 5.74 13.88
CA GLY A 74 0.31 6.92 13.03
C GLY A 74 -1.01 7.69 13.03
N MET A 75 -2.01 7.24 13.79
CA MET A 75 -3.26 7.96 14.04
C MET A 75 -3.32 8.60 15.44
N GLY A 76 -2.30 8.39 16.28
CA GLY A 76 -2.17 9.04 17.58
C GLY A 76 -1.76 10.52 17.49
N GLN A 77 -1.55 11.15 18.64
CA GLN A 77 -1.21 12.59 18.71
C GLN A 77 0.11 12.94 18.01
N ASN A 78 1.04 11.98 17.98
CA ASN A 78 2.34 12.14 17.34
C ASN A 78 2.30 11.83 15.83
N GLY A 79 1.16 11.32 15.32
CA GLY A 79 0.92 11.08 13.91
C GLY A 79 2.07 10.32 13.23
N SER A 80 2.57 10.85 12.12
CA SER A 80 3.65 10.22 11.34
C SER A 80 4.97 10.04 12.12
N HIS A 81 5.21 10.76 13.21
CA HIS A 81 6.38 10.50 14.05
C HIS A 81 6.35 9.12 14.71
N GLU A 82 5.16 8.58 15.02
CA GLU A 82 5.05 7.21 15.56
C GLU A 82 5.52 6.18 14.55
N ILE A 83 5.19 6.40 13.27
CA ILE A 83 5.63 5.55 12.16
C ILE A 83 7.15 5.66 12.02
N ARG A 84 7.69 6.88 11.98
CA ARG A 84 9.13 7.12 11.75
C ARG A 84 10.04 6.59 12.87
N ASN A 85 9.54 6.60 14.09
CA ASN A 85 10.27 6.15 15.27
C ASN A 85 10.06 4.66 15.58
N HIS A 86 9.29 3.94 14.76
CA HIS A 86 9.09 2.51 14.95
C HIS A 86 10.42 1.76 14.75
N PRO A 87 10.73 0.71 15.55
CA PRO A 87 11.96 -0.07 15.39
C PRO A 87 12.19 -0.68 13.99
N TRP A 88 11.13 -0.78 13.18
CA TRP A 88 11.26 -1.22 11.79
C TRP A 88 12.14 -0.29 10.94
N PHE A 89 12.16 1.00 11.28
CA PHE A 89 13.00 2.00 10.61
C PHE A 89 14.26 2.33 11.42
N GLU A 90 14.67 1.46 12.36
CA GLU A 90 15.91 1.66 13.09
C GLU A 90 17.11 1.74 12.13
N GLY A 91 17.92 2.78 12.28
CA GLY A 91 19.07 3.06 11.42
C GLY A 91 18.74 3.77 10.10
N LEU A 92 17.46 4.03 9.79
CA LEU A 92 17.08 4.81 8.62
C LEU A 92 17.24 6.31 8.87
N ASP A 93 18.03 6.97 8.03
CA ASP A 93 18.16 8.42 8.00
C ASP A 93 17.04 9.03 7.13
N TRP A 94 16.02 9.60 7.78
CA TRP A 94 14.87 10.19 7.13
C TRP A 94 15.21 11.44 6.30
N ASP A 95 16.25 12.18 6.68
CA ASP A 95 16.67 13.37 5.94
C ASP A 95 17.36 12.95 4.65
N LYS A 96 18.28 11.97 4.72
CA LYS A 96 18.90 11.40 3.50
C LYS A 96 17.90 10.71 2.58
N LEU A 97 16.88 10.06 3.14
CA LEU A 97 15.80 9.47 2.35
C LEU A 97 15.04 10.55 1.58
N ARG A 98 14.67 11.65 2.26
CA ARG A 98 13.99 12.80 1.65
C ARG A 98 14.85 13.44 0.56
N ASP A 99 16.13 13.58 0.83
CA ASP A 99 17.09 14.24 -0.06
C ASP A 99 17.61 13.29 -1.18
N GLN A 100 17.05 12.08 -1.26
CA GLN A 100 17.34 11.04 -2.27
C GLN A 100 18.83 10.60 -2.29
N GLU A 101 19.48 10.67 -1.14
CA GLU A 101 20.91 10.32 -0.99
C GLU A 101 21.16 8.85 -0.63
N LEU A 102 20.10 8.11 -0.29
CA LEU A 102 20.19 6.68 0.02
C LEU A 102 20.27 5.86 -1.27
N SER A 103 21.11 4.83 -1.25
CA SER A 103 21.19 3.86 -2.35
C SER A 103 19.88 3.08 -2.46
N VAL A 104 19.29 3.03 -3.64
CA VAL A 104 18.11 2.21 -3.90
C VAL A 104 18.48 0.71 -3.93
N PRO A 105 17.66 -0.18 -3.33
CA PRO A 105 17.92 -1.62 -3.36
C PRO A 105 17.70 -2.23 -4.75
N TYR A 106 16.85 -1.60 -5.57
CA TYR A 106 16.57 -2.02 -6.93
C TYR A 106 16.65 -0.80 -7.85
N LEU A 107 17.49 -0.90 -8.88
CA LEU A 107 17.58 0.07 -9.96
C LEU A 107 17.14 -0.61 -11.26
N PRO A 108 15.97 -0.25 -11.84
CA PRO A 108 15.51 -0.86 -13.07
C PRO A 108 16.45 -0.52 -14.24
N GLN A 109 16.62 -1.46 -15.16
CA GLN A 109 17.36 -1.22 -16.39
C GLN A 109 16.44 -0.53 -17.40
N LEU A 110 16.84 0.66 -17.84
CA LEU A 110 16.11 1.46 -18.81
C LEU A 110 16.95 1.64 -20.07
N ASN A 111 16.32 1.51 -21.23
CA ASN A 111 16.92 1.63 -22.56
C ASN A 111 16.84 3.06 -23.12
N GLY A 112 16.29 4.01 -22.37
CA GLY A 112 16.24 5.42 -22.75
C GLY A 112 15.06 6.18 -22.14
N ARG A 113 14.93 7.45 -22.53
CA ARG A 113 13.91 8.38 -22.00
C ARG A 113 12.46 7.93 -22.26
N TYR A 114 12.25 7.15 -23.32
CA TYR A 114 10.93 6.69 -23.75
C TYR A 114 10.76 5.18 -23.56
N ASP A 115 11.56 4.57 -22.67
CA ASP A 115 11.43 3.15 -22.39
C ASP A 115 10.10 2.85 -21.69
N THR A 116 9.26 2.03 -22.34
CA THR A 116 7.98 1.56 -21.82
C THR A 116 8.00 0.07 -21.45
N SER A 117 9.17 -0.56 -21.34
CA SER A 117 9.34 -2.00 -21.11
C SER A 117 8.81 -2.50 -19.75
N LEU A 118 8.67 -1.61 -18.77
CA LEU A 118 8.08 -1.91 -17.46
C LEU A 118 6.57 -1.71 -17.39
N PHE A 119 5.94 -1.28 -18.49
CA PHE A 119 4.49 -1.15 -18.57
C PHE A 119 3.93 -2.36 -19.32
N GLU A 120 2.79 -2.87 -18.85
CA GLU A 120 2.05 -3.87 -19.61
C GLU A 120 1.56 -3.25 -20.93
N GLY A 121 1.71 -4.01 -22.01
CA GLY A 121 1.25 -3.59 -23.33
C GLY A 121 -0.27 -3.64 -23.43
N ASP A 122 -0.94 -2.59 -22.98
CA ASP A 122 -2.38 -2.44 -23.23
C ASP A 122 -2.61 -2.09 -24.70
N GLN A 123 -3.12 -3.04 -25.46
CA GLN A 123 -3.71 -2.79 -26.77
C GLN A 123 -5.11 -2.23 -26.52
N GLY A 124 -5.18 -1.01 -26.00
CA GLY A 124 -6.43 -0.35 -25.67
C GLY A 124 -7.40 -0.50 -26.83
N ILE A 125 -8.59 -1.03 -26.57
CA ILE A 125 -9.69 -0.94 -27.53
C ILE A 125 -9.90 0.55 -27.73
N ARG A 126 -9.44 1.08 -28.87
CA ARG A 126 -9.79 2.42 -29.31
C ARG A 126 -11.31 2.41 -29.41
N SER A 127 -11.97 2.96 -28.40
CA SER A 127 -13.38 3.31 -28.55
C SER A 127 -13.43 4.18 -29.80
N SER A 128 -14.24 3.79 -30.76
CA SER A 128 -14.64 4.70 -31.84
C SER A 128 -15.56 5.73 -31.21
N ASP A 129 -15.00 6.61 -30.37
CA ASP A 129 -15.75 7.69 -29.77
C ASP A 129 -16.21 8.60 -30.90
N MET A 130 -17.52 8.87 -30.90
CA MET A 130 -18.14 9.88 -31.75
C MET A 130 -17.34 11.18 -31.63
N ASP A 131 -17.10 11.84 -32.77
CA ASP A 131 -16.46 13.15 -32.81
C ASP A 131 -17.18 14.11 -31.87
N TYR A 132 -16.47 14.56 -30.84
CA TYR A 132 -16.96 15.54 -29.87
C TYR A 132 -17.21 16.88 -30.58
N ASP A 133 -18.44 17.36 -30.59
CA ASP A 133 -18.88 18.53 -31.37
C ASP A 133 -18.65 19.89 -30.67
N GLY A 134 -18.07 19.88 -29.46
CA GLY A 134 -17.64 21.10 -28.76
C GLY A 134 -18.78 22.00 -28.27
N ALA A 135 -20.04 21.57 -28.39
CA ALA A 135 -21.17 22.33 -27.91
C ALA A 135 -21.42 22.01 -26.42
N GLU A 136 -21.16 23.00 -25.56
CA GLU A 136 -21.25 22.98 -24.08
C GLU A 136 -20.02 22.46 -23.32
N ASN A 137 -18.93 23.22 -23.41
CA ASN A 137 -17.67 22.98 -22.70
C ASN A 137 -17.58 23.56 -21.27
N TYR A 138 -18.68 24.05 -20.69
CA TYR A 138 -18.69 24.62 -19.33
C TYR A 138 -18.25 23.63 -18.25
N LEU A 139 -18.33 22.32 -18.53
CA LEU A 139 -17.86 21.26 -17.65
C LEU A 139 -16.33 21.27 -17.45
N PHE A 140 -15.59 21.81 -18.42
CA PHE A 140 -14.13 21.88 -18.41
C PHE A 140 -13.61 23.31 -18.25
N ASP A 141 -14.48 24.29 -18.00
CA ASP A 141 -14.04 25.64 -17.70
C ASP A 141 -13.26 25.66 -16.39
N GLY A 142 -11.96 25.97 -16.47
CA GLY A 142 -11.05 26.02 -15.33
C GLY A 142 -10.23 24.75 -15.08
N PHE A 143 -10.36 23.74 -15.96
CA PHE A 143 -9.26 22.78 -16.18
C PHE A 143 -8.14 23.45 -16.98
#